data_AF-A0A4Q7FSY9-F1
#
_entry.id   AF-A0A4Q7FSY9-F1
#
_cell.length_a   1.000
_cell.length_b   1.000
_cell.length_c   1.000
_cell.angle_alpha   90.00
_cell.angle_beta   90.00
_cell.angle_gamma   90.00
#
_symmetry.space_group_name_H-M   'P 1'
#
loop_
_entity.id
_entity.type
_entity.pdbx_description
1 polymer ?
#
loop_
_entity_poly.entity_id
_entity_poly.type
_entity_poly.pdbx_seq_one_letter_code
_entity_poly.pdbx_strand_id
1 'polypeptide(L)'
;MGLIVKVAQSIDTTLVDHVQTVFQAVADPIKALLGAIAMVALLFIALNQLVQFTNVNYSTYLQWGLRYVLIYSFATIWANFKGIYVIVTEVPSDYGALMMRGVVATLETNAARSLNGGTIVDTYSAMDASARVGLHIAYDYFSDVSMFKIGKAIRNVFYGAFVLIVIGFFTAACVIIVVVAKVGLAVAISLAPLAITMLMMPQTRQYFESWTRFTVAYSVIPLLTTALMAIVLLIAAQSRTEPDQFGYPFIMIAATILLFQIPTMASALSSASVAAVGAGAATAAASMAKSATMRFFVNAQRLLDTATMTTAADRGSTAKAASPAINAMRQGACMRQRRWDERVARRTAEQPSLTHRSEI
;
A
#
# COMPACT_ATOMS: atom_id res chain seq x y z
N MET A 1 28.41 14.15 -11.14
CA MET A 1 27.77 12.84 -10.88
C MET A 1 28.64 12.06 -9.91
N GLY A 2 28.18 11.84 -8.68
CA GLY A 2 28.91 11.06 -7.68
C GLY A 2 29.00 9.57 -7.99
N LEU A 3 29.94 8.89 -7.33
CA LEU A 3 30.22 7.48 -7.52
C LEU A 3 29.02 6.58 -7.15
N ILE A 4 28.29 6.94 -6.08
CA ILE A 4 27.12 6.20 -5.60
C ILE A 4 26.00 6.15 -6.65
N VAL A 5 25.72 7.29 -7.29
CA VAL A 5 24.67 7.40 -8.33
C VAL A 5 24.99 6.50 -9.52
N LYS A 6 26.25 6.48 -9.98
CA LYS A 6 26.67 5.65 -11.12
C LYS A 6 26.50 4.17 -10.83
N VAL A 7 26.97 3.71 -9.66
CA VAL A 7 26.86 2.31 -9.26
C VAL A 7 25.39 1.90 -9.12
N ALA A 8 24.57 2.74 -8.50
CA ALA A 8 23.15 2.49 -8.32
C ALA A 8 22.39 2.35 -9.65
N GLN A 9 22.61 3.26 -10.60
CA GLN A 9 21.95 3.19 -11.92
C GLN A 9 22.33 1.94 -12.73
N SER A 10 23.59 1.51 -12.61
CA SER A 10 24.06 0.26 -13.23
C SER A 10 23.36 -0.96 -12.63
N ILE A 11 23.18 -0.97 -11.30
CA ILE A 11 22.46 -2.04 -10.59
C ILE A 11 21.00 -2.06 -11.04
N ASP A 12 20.34 -0.90 -11.12
CA ASP A 12 18.94 -0.80 -11.48
C ASP A 12 18.64 -1.34 -12.87
N THR A 13 19.45 -0.94 -13.84
CA THR A 13 19.29 -1.41 -15.23
C THR A 13 19.47 -2.93 -15.31
N THR A 14 20.49 -3.46 -14.65
CA THR A 14 20.77 -4.91 -14.64
C THR A 14 19.64 -5.71 -13.98
N LEU A 15 19.07 -5.18 -12.89
CA LEU A 15 18.00 -5.85 -12.15
C LEU A 15 16.69 -5.91 -12.94
N VAL A 16 16.35 -4.88 -13.72
CA VAL A 16 15.13 -4.88 -14.55
C VAL A 16 15.16 -6.01 -15.57
N ASP A 17 16.27 -6.15 -16.31
CA ASP A 17 16.43 -7.18 -17.32
C ASP A 17 16.45 -8.58 -16.71
N HIS A 18 17.13 -8.73 -15.57
CA HIS A 18 17.16 -9.97 -14.82
C HIS A 18 15.76 -10.41 -14.38
N VAL A 19 15.00 -9.51 -13.75
CA VAL A 19 13.67 -9.81 -13.22
C VAL A 19 12.71 -10.26 -14.31
N GLN A 20 12.70 -9.58 -15.46
CA GLN A 20 11.85 -9.99 -16.59
C GLN A 20 12.21 -11.39 -17.08
N THR A 21 13.51 -11.67 -17.26
CA THR A 21 14.00 -12.95 -17.76
C THR A 21 13.63 -14.09 -16.82
N VAL A 22 13.86 -13.91 -15.51
CA VAL A 22 13.54 -14.93 -14.51
C VAL A 22 12.03 -15.13 -14.37
N PHE A 23 11.24 -14.05 -14.39
CA PHE A 23 9.78 -14.15 -14.35
C PHE A 23 9.27 -15.03 -15.50
N GLN A 24 9.75 -14.79 -16.73
CA GLN A 24 9.34 -15.58 -17.90
C GLN A 24 9.75 -17.05 -17.77
N ALA A 25 10.99 -17.31 -17.34
CA ALA A 25 11.48 -18.67 -17.13
C ALA A 25 10.67 -19.45 -16.07
N VAL A 26 10.19 -18.79 -15.02
CA VAL A 26 9.33 -19.41 -13.99
C VAL A 26 7.87 -19.54 -14.47
N ALA A 27 7.40 -18.57 -15.25
CA ALA A 27 6.04 -18.55 -15.79
C ALA A 27 5.79 -19.66 -16.83
N ASP A 28 6.79 -20.04 -17.62
CA ASP A 28 6.63 -21.01 -18.71
C ASP A 28 6.17 -22.41 -18.24
N PRO A 29 6.82 -23.05 -17.24
CA PRO A 29 6.32 -24.30 -16.65
C PRO A 29 4.92 -24.16 -16.04
N ILE A 30 4.67 -23.03 -15.35
CA ILE A 30 3.38 -22.74 -14.71
C ILE A 30 2.26 -22.66 -15.76
N LYS A 31 2.54 -22.06 -16.92
CA LYS A 31 1.60 -21.94 -18.03
C LYS A 31 1.16 -23.32 -18.53
N ALA A 32 2.10 -24.24 -18.70
CA ALA A 32 1.80 -25.61 -19.10
C ALA A 32 0.93 -26.32 -18.05
N LEU A 33 1.29 -26.20 -16.77
CA LEU A 33 0.57 -26.82 -15.66
C LEU A 33 -0.85 -26.26 -15.49
N LEU A 34 -1.01 -24.94 -15.54
CA LEU A 34 -2.33 -24.28 -15.51
C LEU A 34 -3.19 -24.64 -16.71
N GLY A 35 -2.59 -24.83 -17.89
CA GLY A 35 -3.30 -25.30 -19.09
C GLY A 35 -3.84 -26.72 -18.91
N ALA A 36 -3.03 -27.63 -18.38
CA ALA A 36 -3.45 -29.01 -18.09
C ALA A 36 -4.57 -29.05 -17.04
N ILE A 37 -4.42 -28.30 -15.93
CA ILE A 37 -5.45 -28.22 -14.89
C ILE A 37 -6.76 -27.65 -15.45
N ALA A 38 -6.70 -26.65 -16.32
CA ALA A 38 -7.90 -26.07 -16.92
C ALA A 38 -8.64 -27.06 -17.82
N MET A 39 -7.94 -27.85 -18.62
CA MET A 39 -8.56 -28.89 -19.44
C MET A 39 -9.26 -29.93 -18.56
N VAL A 40 -8.60 -30.39 -17.50
CA VAL A 40 -9.19 -31.33 -16.53
C VAL A 40 -10.40 -30.70 -15.84
N ALA A 41 -10.30 -29.45 -15.39
CA ALA A 41 -11.40 -28.74 -14.76
C ALA A 41 -12.60 -28.57 -15.69
N LEU A 42 -12.39 -28.23 -16.97
CA LEU A 42 -13.46 -28.14 -17.97
C LEU A 42 -14.15 -29.49 -18.19
N LEU A 43 -13.38 -30.58 -18.22
CA LEU A 43 -13.92 -31.93 -18.33
C LEU A 43 -14.80 -32.27 -17.13
N PHE A 44 -14.35 -31.95 -15.90
CA PHE A 44 -15.18 -32.14 -14.69
C PHE A 44 -16.44 -31.28 -14.69
N ILE A 45 -16.37 -30.03 -15.18
CA ILE A 45 -17.54 -29.16 -15.30
C ILE A 45 -18.54 -29.76 -16.31
N ALA A 46 -18.06 -30.23 -17.46
CA ALA A 46 -18.89 -30.87 -18.47
C ALA A 46 -19.55 -32.16 -17.95
N LEU A 47 -18.79 -33.02 -17.26
CA LEU A 47 -19.33 -34.22 -16.63
C LEU A 47 -20.36 -33.90 -15.54
N ASN A 48 -20.10 -32.88 -14.71
CA ASN A 48 -21.06 -32.46 -13.69
C ASN A 48 -22.37 -31.98 -14.31
N GLN A 49 -22.35 -31.39 -15.52
CA GLN A 49 -23.59 -30.99 -16.21
C GLN A 49 -24.32 -32.14 -16.89
N LEU A 50 -23.60 -33.17 -17.36
CA LEU A 50 -24.22 -34.34 -17.97
C LEU A 50 -24.86 -35.27 -16.94
N VAL A 51 -24.17 -35.49 -15.81
CA VAL A 51 -24.59 -36.46 -14.80
C VAL A 51 -25.32 -35.80 -13.63
N GLN A 52 -25.25 -34.47 -13.51
CA GLN A 52 -25.92 -33.68 -12.48
C GLN A 52 -25.58 -34.14 -11.04
N PHE A 53 -24.33 -34.53 -10.79
CA PHE A 53 -23.88 -34.97 -9.46
C PHE A 53 -24.12 -33.94 -8.36
N THR A 54 -24.04 -32.65 -8.71
CA THR A 54 -24.40 -31.57 -7.80
C THR A 54 -24.98 -30.40 -8.58
N ASN A 55 -26.10 -29.86 -8.09
CA ASN A 55 -26.70 -28.65 -8.63
C ASN A 55 -25.82 -27.45 -8.31
N VAL A 56 -24.97 -27.06 -9.26
CA VAL A 56 -24.11 -25.89 -9.15
C VAL A 56 -24.70 -24.77 -10.00
N ASN A 57 -24.92 -23.60 -9.39
CA ASN A 57 -25.37 -22.41 -10.10
C ASN A 57 -24.36 -21.98 -11.17
N TYR A 58 -24.84 -21.59 -12.36
CA TYR A 58 -23.99 -21.11 -13.47
C TYR A 58 -23.07 -19.94 -13.07
N SER A 59 -23.51 -19.09 -12.14
CA SER A 59 -22.70 -18.00 -11.59
C SER A 59 -21.43 -18.50 -10.90
N THR A 60 -21.44 -19.68 -10.30
CA THR A 60 -20.27 -20.25 -9.61
C THR A 60 -19.20 -20.68 -10.61
N TYR A 61 -19.60 -21.29 -11.74
CA TYR A 61 -18.67 -21.63 -12.82
C TYR A 61 -18.03 -20.39 -13.43
N LEU A 62 -18.81 -19.32 -13.62
CA LEU A 62 -18.29 -18.05 -14.13
C LEU A 62 -17.26 -17.45 -13.17
N GLN A 63 -17.52 -17.48 -11.86
CA GLN A 63 -16.56 -17.01 -10.85
C GLN A 63 -15.25 -17.80 -10.87
N TRP A 64 -15.31 -19.13 -11.03
CA TRP A 64 -14.11 -19.96 -11.17
C TRP A 64 -13.34 -19.67 -12.46
N GLY A 65 -14.06 -19.52 -13.58
CA GLY A 65 -13.46 -19.16 -14.86
C GLY A 65 -12.79 -17.78 -14.83
N LEU A 66 -13.46 -16.77 -14.29
CA LEU A 66 -12.92 -15.42 -14.14
C LEU A 66 -11.66 -15.43 -13.24
N ARG A 67 -11.71 -16.13 -12.11
CA ARG A 67 -10.56 -16.30 -11.22
C ARG A 67 -9.38 -16.94 -11.96
N TYR A 68 -9.62 -18.00 -12.72
CA TYR A 68 -8.58 -18.66 -13.52
C TYR A 68 -7.98 -17.71 -14.55
N VAL A 69 -8.81 -17.02 -15.35
CA VAL A 69 -8.33 -16.10 -16.40
C VAL A 69 -7.48 -14.98 -15.81
N LEU A 70 -7.90 -14.39 -14.68
CA LEU A 70 -7.13 -13.37 -13.99
C LEU A 70 -5.78 -13.91 -13.51
N ILE A 71 -5.77 -15.06 -12.84
CA ILE A 71 -4.55 -15.67 -12.32
C ILE A 71 -3.61 -16.04 -13.46
N TYR A 72 -4.11 -16.71 -14.50
CA TYR A 72 -3.33 -17.09 -15.68
C TYR A 72 -2.70 -15.87 -16.35
N SER A 73 -3.49 -14.81 -16.53
CA SER A 73 -3.06 -13.57 -17.17
C SER A 73 -1.92 -12.88 -16.39
N PHE A 74 -2.06 -12.71 -15.08
CA PHE A 74 -1.05 -12.00 -14.27
C PHE A 74 0.14 -12.87 -13.88
N ALA A 75 -0.04 -14.18 -13.72
CA ALA A 75 1.06 -15.08 -13.36
C ALA A 75 1.97 -15.43 -14.54
N THR A 76 1.44 -15.46 -15.78
CA THR A 76 2.19 -15.99 -16.93
C THR A 76 2.61 -14.93 -17.95
N ILE A 77 1.95 -13.78 -18.00
CA ILE A 77 2.20 -12.75 -19.00
C ILE A 77 2.91 -11.57 -18.34
N TRP A 78 4.20 -11.41 -18.64
CA TRP A 78 5.01 -10.30 -18.12
C TRP A 78 4.38 -8.93 -18.39
N ALA A 79 3.83 -8.71 -19.59
CA ALA A 79 3.22 -7.43 -19.95
C ALA A 79 2.08 -7.01 -19.00
N ASN A 80 1.31 -7.98 -18.48
CA ASN A 80 0.23 -7.71 -17.53
C ASN A 80 0.78 -7.49 -16.11
N PHE A 81 1.84 -8.23 -15.75
CA PHE A 81 2.50 -8.08 -14.46
C PHE A 81 3.36 -6.81 -14.35
N LYS A 82 3.89 -6.30 -15.47
CA LYS A 82 4.77 -5.13 -15.54
C LYS A 82 4.17 -3.90 -14.84
N GLY A 83 2.86 -3.70 -14.94
CA GLY A 83 2.18 -2.60 -14.24
C GLY A 83 2.32 -2.70 -12.72
N ILE A 84 2.17 -3.91 -12.15
CA ILE A 84 2.36 -4.15 -10.71
C ILE A 84 3.82 -3.96 -10.33
N TYR A 85 4.75 -4.48 -11.14
CA TYR A 85 6.18 -4.29 -10.95
C TYR A 85 6.54 -2.80 -10.84
N VAL A 86 6.12 -1.99 -11.82
CA VAL A 86 6.33 -0.54 -11.87
C VAL A 86 5.75 0.14 -10.62
N ILE A 87 4.53 -0.20 -10.22
CA ILE A 87 3.92 0.39 -9.02
C ILE A 87 4.76 0.11 -7.77
N VAL A 88 5.25 -1.12 -7.62
CA VAL A 88 6.00 -1.53 -6.43
C VAL A 88 7.41 -0.93 -6.41
N THR A 89 8.02 -0.66 -7.57
CA THR A 89 9.39 -0.12 -7.66
C THR A 89 9.45 1.40 -7.78
N GLU A 90 8.63 2.00 -8.64
CA GLU A 90 8.72 3.42 -9.00
C GLU A 90 7.98 4.30 -7.98
N VAL A 91 6.79 3.91 -7.51
CA VAL A 91 6.00 4.74 -6.57
C VAL A 91 6.76 5.09 -5.29
N PRO A 92 7.43 4.15 -4.60
CA PRO A 92 8.22 4.49 -3.42
C PRO A 92 9.41 5.41 -3.75
N SER A 93 10.01 5.23 -4.93
CA SER A 93 11.13 6.05 -5.40
C SER A 93 10.69 7.49 -5.69
N ASP A 94 9.60 7.66 -6.45
CA ASP A 94 9.04 8.97 -6.79
C ASP A 94 8.58 9.72 -5.56
N TYR A 95 7.94 9.02 -4.63
CA TYR A 95 7.53 9.62 -3.36
C TYR A 95 8.74 10.05 -2.52
N GLY A 96 9.80 9.22 -2.48
CA GLY A 96 11.07 9.58 -1.84
C GLY A 96 11.71 10.82 -2.48
N ALA A 97 11.70 10.93 -3.80
CA ALA A 97 12.20 12.10 -4.53
C ALA A 97 11.38 13.36 -4.19
N LEU A 98 10.06 13.26 -4.09
CA LEU A 98 9.19 14.38 -3.65
C LEU A 98 9.51 14.82 -2.22
N MET A 99 9.69 13.88 -1.29
CA MET A 99 10.13 14.18 0.08
C MET A 99 11.47 14.92 0.10
N MET A 100 12.43 14.45 -0.70
CA MET A 100 13.75 15.05 -0.78
C MET A 100 13.67 16.48 -1.35
N ARG A 101 12.92 16.70 -2.43
CA ARG A 101 12.70 18.04 -3.01
C ARG A 101 12.08 19.01 -2.00
N GLY A 102 11.13 18.53 -1.19
CA GLY A 102 10.52 19.33 -0.11
C GLY A 102 11.56 19.79 0.91
N VAL A 103 12.48 18.91 1.33
CA VAL A 103 13.55 19.28 2.25
C VAL A 103 14.60 20.17 1.59
N VAL A 104 15.00 19.91 0.34
CA VAL A 104 15.94 20.78 -0.37
C VAL A 104 15.43 22.22 -0.50
N ALA A 105 14.13 22.41 -0.74
CA ALA A 105 13.53 23.73 -0.80
C ALA A 105 13.66 24.52 0.53
N THR A 106 13.61 23.83 1.69
CA THR A 106 13.81 24.50 2.99
C THR A 106 15.28 24.79 3.30
N LEU A 107 16.21 24.12 2.60
CA LEU A 107 17.65 24.38 2.70
C LEU A 107 18.07 25.61 1.90
N GLU A 108 17.46 25.84 0.73
CA GLU A 108 17.72 27.02 -0.10
C GLU A 108 17.32 28.33 0.59
N THR A 109 16.38 28.31 1.54
CA THR A 109 16.00 29.51 2.31
C THR A 109 16.94 29.80 3.50
N ASN A 110 17.66 28.80 4.02
CA ASN A 110 18.41 28.93 5.29
C ASN A 110 19.95 28.82 5.14
N ALA A 111 20.46 28.15 4.11
CA ALA A 111 21.89 27.81 3.98
C ALA A 111 22.39 27.86 2.52
N ALA A 112 21.93 28.86 1.76
CA ALA A 112 22.21 29.02 0.34
C ALA A 112 23.67 29.39 0.03
N ARG A 113 24.57 28.39 0.01
CA ARG A 113 25.73 28.40 -0.91
C ARG A 113 26.49 27.08 -1.08
N SER A 114 26.40 26.13 -0.15
CA SER A 114 27.28 24.93 -0.19
C SER A 114 26.59 23.61 -0.56
N LEU A 115 25.26 23.57 -0.53
CA LEU A 115 24.46 22.48 -1.09
C LEU A 115 23.98 22.97 -2.46
N ASN A 116 24.58 22.48 -3.55
CA ASN A 116 24.05 22.71 -4.90
C ASN A 116 22.67 22.02 -5.00
N GLY A 117 21.61 22.68 -4.47
CA GLY A 117 20.26 22.15 -4.29
C GLY A 117 19.66 21.58 -5.57
N GLY A 118 19.98 22.18 -6.72
CA GLY A 118 19.55 21.71 -8.04
C GLY A 118 20.06 20.33 -8.47
N THR A 119 20.96 19.68 -7.71
CA THR A 119 21.49 18.34 -8.04
C THR A 119 20.92 17.22 -7.16
N ILE A 120 20.17 17.54 -6.10
CA ILE A 120 19.64 16.54 -5.16
C ILE A 120 18.17 16.26 -5.51
N VAL A 121 17.95 15.21 -6.29
CA VAL A 121 16.62 14.85 -6.79
C VAL A 121 16.14 13.53 -6.19
N ASP A 122 17.07 12.58 -6.01
CA ASP A 122 16.78 11.19 -5.63
C ASP A 122 17.61 10.75 -4.43
N THR A 123 17.25 9.62 -3.83
CA THR A 123 17.94 9.01 -2.67
C THR A 123 19.45 8.91 -2.86
N TYR A 124 19.92 8.49 -4.05
CA TYR A 124 21.34 8.33 -4.34
C TYR A 124 22.09 9.67 -4.41
N SER A 125 21.46 10.69 -4.98
CA SER A 125 22.01 12.04 -5.00
C SER A 125 22.05 12.65 -3.60
N ALA A 126 21.09 12.29 -2.74
CA ALA A 126 21.04 12.69 -1.34
C ALA A 126 22.16 12.02 -0.52
N MET A 127 22.43 10.72 -0.72
CA MET A 127 23.58 10.03 -0.13
C MET A 127 24.93 10.66 -0.55
N ASP A 128 25.06 11.00 -1.82
CA ASP A 128 26.26 11.65 -2.35
C ASP A 128 26.42 13.08 -1.80
N ALA A 129 25.31 13.78 -1.59
CA ALA A 129 25.31 15.09 -0.93
C ALA A 129 25.68 15.00 0.55
N SER A 130 25.13 14.04 1.31
CA SER A 130 25.47 13.87 2.73
C SER A 130 26.93 13.51 2.93
N ALA A 131 27.47 12.66 2.05
CA ALA A 131 28.89 12.31 2.05
C ALA A 131 29.77 13.54 1.80
N ARG A 132 29.46 14.34 0.77
CA ARG A 132 30.20 15.58 0.49
C ARG A 132 30.15 16.57 1.65
N VAL A 133 28.97 16.79 2.24
CA VAL A 133 28.84 17.72 3.37
C VAL A 133 29.66 17.24 4.56
N GLY A 134 29.61 15.95 4.87
CA GLY A 134 30.38 15.38 5.95
C GLY A 134 31.90 15.43 5.73
N LEU A 135 32.36 15.15 4.51
CA LEU A 135 33.79 15.28 4.15
C LEU A 135 34.29 16.72 4.31
N HIS A 136 33.48 17.70 3.93
CA HIS A 136 33.83 19.10 4.10
C HIS A 136 33.91 19.51 5.57
N ILE A 137 32.98 19.05 6.42
CA ILE A 137 33.05 19.30 7.87
C ILE A 137 34.35 18.71 8.45
N ALA A 138 34.70 17.47 8.07
CA ALA A 138 35.96 16.87 8.50
C ALA A 138 37.19 17.68 8.02
N TYR A 139 37.16 18.18 6.79
CA TYR A 139 38.23 19.01 6.24
C TYR A 139 38.38 20.36 6.94
N ASP A 140 37.27 21.00 7.33
CA ASP A 140 37.29 22.25 8.11
C ASP A 140 38.01 22.04 9.46
N TYR A 141 37.77 20.91 10.13
CA TYR A 141 38.52 20.55 11.34
C TYR A 141 40.01 20.29 11.07
N PHE A 142 40.38 19.67 9.94
CA PHE A 142 41.78 19.44 9.59
C PHE A 142 42.52 20.72 9.19
N SER A 143 41.81 21.73 8.67
CA SER A 143 42.41 22.99 8.23
C SER A 143 42.52 24.04 9.35
N ASP A 144 41.70 23.99 10.40
CA ASP A 144 41.82 24.83 11.61
C ASP A 144 42.93 24.33 12.58
N VAL A 145 44.08 23.98 12.02
CA VAL A 145 45.26 23.50 12.76
C VAL A 145 46.29 24.61 12.83
N SER A 146 46.35 25.31 13.97
CA SER A 146 47.36 26.34 14.22
C SER A 146 48.65 25.73 14.76
N MET A 147 49.79 25.96 14.08
CA MET A 147 51.12 25.45 14.47
C MET A 147 51.54 25.88 15.88
N PHE A 148 51.02 27.00 16.39
CA PHE A 148 51.36 27.55 17.70
C PHE A 148 50.47 27.04 18.84
N LYS A 149 49.46 26.20 18.56
CA LYS A 149 48.55 25.62 19.56
C LYS A 149 48.42 24.10 19.37
N ILE A 150 49.50 23.37 19.70
CA ILE A 150 49.58 21.89 19.61
C ILE A 150 48.35 21.19 20.21
N GLY A 151 47.83 21.65 21.37
CA GLY A 151 46.66 21.03 22.01
C GLY A 151 45.35 21.19 21.22
N LYS A 152 45.14 22.34 20.57
CA LYS A 152 43.98 22.57 19.69
C LYS A 152 44.11 21.78 18.40
N ALA A 153 45.34 21.73 17.85
CA ALA A 153 45.68 20.98 16.64
C ALA A 153 45.36 19.48 16.79
N ILE A 154 45.88 18.84 17.85
CA ILE A 154 45.64 17.42 18.12
C ILE A 154 44.15 17.14 18.27
N ARG A 155 43.44 17.96 19.08
CA ARG A 155 41.99 17.83 19.27
C ARG A 155 41.23 17.89 17.95
N ASN A 156 41.50 18.91 17.13
CA ASN A 156 40.80 19.11 15.87
C ASN A 156 41.06 17.97 14.88
N VAL A 157 42.29 17.41 14.82
CA VAL A 157 42.60 16.24 13.99
C VAL A 157 41.84 15.00 14.46
N PHE A 158 41.77 14.73 15.77
CA PHE A 158 40.99 13.60 16.30
C PHE A 158 39.50 13.74 15.98
N TYR A 159 38.92 14.94 16.14
CA TYR A 159 37.51 15.17 15.79
C TYR A 159 37.25 15.07 14.28
N GLY A 160 38.12 15.64 13.45
CA GLY A 160 38.02 15.51 11.99
C GLY A 160 38.05 14.06 11.54
N ALA A 161 38.95 13.24 12.12
CA ALA A 161 39.03 11.81 11.85
C ALA A 161 37.78 11.06 12.34
N PHE A 162 37.27 11.38 13.53
CA PHE A 162 36.05 10.80 14.08
C PHE A 162 34.82 11.07 13.19
N VAL A 163 34.64 12.33 12.77
CA VAL A 163 33.58 12.76 11.85
C VAL A 163 33.69 11.99 10.53
N LEU A 164 34.89 11.87 9.97
CA LEU A 164 35.15 11.12 8.74
C LEU A 164 34.69 9.65 8.84
N ILE A 165 35.06 8.98 9.93
CA ILE A 165 34.69 7.57 10.16
C ILE A 165 33.17 7.42 10.26
N VAL A 166 32.51 8.30 11.03
CA VAL A 166 31.05 8.24 11.23
C VAL A 166 30.29 8.46 9.92
N ILE A 167 30.65 9.47 9.13
CA ILE A 167 29.98 9.74 7.84
C ILE A 167 30.27 8.65 6.81
N GLY A 168 31.53 8.17 6.76
CA GLY A 168 31.92 7.10 5.86
C GLY A 168 31.12 5.83 6.14
N PHE A 169 31.02 5.45 7.41
CA PHE A 169 30.25 4.29 7.84
C PHE A 169 28.75 4.45 7.57
N PHE A 170 28.15 5.60 7.94
CA PHE A 170 26.75 5.89 7.67
C PHE A 170 26.41 5.79 6.17
N THR A 171 27.20 6.46 5.33
CA THR A 171 26.96 6.49 3.88
C THR A 171 27.11 5.09 3.27
N ALA A 172 28.13 4.34 3.68
CA ALA A 172 28.33 2.96 3.22
C ALA A 172 27.15 2.06 3.64
N ALA A 173 26.71 2.16 4.89
CA ALA A 173 25.56 1.41 5.39
C ALA A 173 24.27 1.77 4.62
N CYS A 174 24.05 3.04 4.28
CA CYS A 174 22.91 3.48 3.47
C CYS A 174 22.93 2.84 2.07
N VAL A 175 24.09 2.82 1.42
CA VAL A 175 24.21 2.18 0.09
C VAL A 175 23.93 0.69 0.19
N ILE A 176 24.52 0.00 1.17
CA ILE A 176 24.32 -1.43 1.38
C ILE A 176 22.85 -1.75 1.59
N ILE A 177 22.15 -1.02 2.46
CA ILE A 177 20.74 -1.33 2.79
C ILE A 177 19.81 -1.13 1.60
N VAL A 178 20.04 -0.10 0.78
CA VAL A 178 19.24 0.15 -0.44
C VAL A 178 19.54 -0.89 -1.50
N VAL A 179 20.80 -1.30 -1.68
CA VAL A 179 21.16 -2.38 -2.62
C VAL A 179 20.53 -3.70 -2.19
N VAL A 180 20.63 -4.05 -0.91
CA VAL A 180 19.96 -5.24 -0.35
C VAL A 180 18.45 -5.16 -0.59
N ALA A 181 17.84 -3.98 -0.47
CA ALA A 181 16.42 -3.83 -0.71
C ALA A 181 16.03 -4.10 -2.17
N LYS A 182 16.83 -3.61 -3.13
CA LYS A 182 16.60 -3.83 -4.55
C LYS A 182 16.81 -5.29 -4.97
N VAL A 183 17.83 -5.94 -4.43
CA VAL A 183 18.05 -7.38 -4.64
C VAL A 183 16.91 -8.18 -4.02
N GLY A 184 16.47 -7.85 -2.80
CA GLY A 184 15.33 -8.50 -2.15
C GLY A 184 14.03 -8.33 -2.95
N LEU A 185 13.79 -7.16 -3.52
CA LEU A 185 12.65 -6.90 -4.41
C LEU A 185 12.77 -7.73 -5.69
N ALA A 186 13.95 -7.82 -6.32
CA ALA A 186 14.14 -8.67 -7.50
C ALA A 186 13.84 -10.16 -7.20
N VAL A 187 14.25 -10.66 -6.03
CA VAL A 187 13.92 -12.00 -5.55
C VAL A 187 12.40 -12.14 -5.27
N ALA A 188 11.76 -11.10 -4.74
CA ALA A 188 10.31 -11.12 -4.54
C ALA A 188 9.58 -11.25 -5.88
N ILE A 189 9.99 -10.51 -6.90
CA ILE A 189 9.33 -10.51 -8.20
C ILE A 189 9.59 -11.81 -8.97
N SER A 190 10.77 -12.42 -8.85
CA SER A 190 11.02 -13.74 -9.47
C SER A 190 10.09 -14.83 -8.94
N LEU A 191 9.65 -14.72 -7.68
CA LEU A 191 8.68 -15.62 -7.06
C LEU A 191 7.21 -15.25 -7.38
N ALA A 192 6.95 -14.14 -8.05
CA ALA A 192 5.60 -13.63 -8.29
C ALA A 192 4.69 -14.60 -9.06
N PRO A 193 5.11 -15.26 -10.15
CA PRO A 193 4.26 -16.23 -10.85
C PRO A 193 3.73 -17.32 -9.91
N LEU A 194 4.61 -17.88 -9.09
CA LEU A 194 4.28 -18.92 -8.13
C LEU A 194 3.32 -18.39 -7.06
N ALA A 195 3.63 -17.23 -6.47
CA ALA A 195 2.77 -16.62 -5.46
C ALA A 195 1.36 -16.32 -6.00
N ILE A 196 1.23 -15.79 -7.22
CA ILE A 196 -0.06 -15.47 -7.84
C ILE A 196 -0.85 -16.76 -8.13
N THR A 197 -0.20 -17.84 -8.58
CA THR A 197 -0.90 -19.13 -8.77
C THR A 197 -1.45 -19.72 -7.47
N MET A 198 -0.85 -19.42 -6.32
CA MET A 198 -1.40 -19.82 -5.02
C MET A 198 -2.73 -19.14 -4.71
N LEU A 199 -3.14 -18.09 -5.43
CA LEU A 199 -4.49 -17.55 -5.36
C LEU A 199 -5.54 -18.45 -6.01
N MET A 200 -5.17 -19.57 -6.65
CA MET A 200 -6.13 -20.48 -7.30
C MET A 200 -6.95 -21.27 -6.29
N MET A 201 -6.37 -21.62 -5.14
CA MET A 201 -7.03 -22.38 -4.09
C MET A 201 -7.17 -21.52 -2.82
N PRO A 202 -8.32 -21.56 -2.12
CA PRO A 202 -8.47 -20.86 -0.84
C PRO A 202 -7.42 -21.30 0.21
N GLN A 203 -7.03 -22.57 0.20
CA GLN A 203 -6.08 -23.17 1.14
C GLN A 203 -4.67 -22.60 0.99
N THR A 204 -4.25 -22.22 -0.22
CA THR A 204 -2.89 -21.72 -0.50
C THR A 204 -2.80 -20.19 -0.55
N ARG A 205 -3.92 -19.48 -0.38
CA ARG A 205 -3.97 -18.00 -0.38
C ARG A 205 -3.01 -17.36 0.64
N GLN A 206 -2.79 -17.99 1.78
CA GLN A 206 -1.87 -17.50 2.80
C GLN A 206 -0.44 -17.29 2.28
N TYR A 207 0.01 -18.09 1.30
CA TYR A 207 1.34 -17.95 0.71
C TYR A 207 1.44 -16.69 -0.14
N PHE A 208 0.38 -16.33 -0.87
CA PHE A 208 0.30 -15.05 -1.57
C PHE A 208 0.33 -13.87 -0.60
N GLU A 209 -0.38 -13.97 0.52
CA GLU A 209 -0.37 -12.92 1.55
C GLU A 209 1.02 -12.76 2.19
N SER A 210 1.74 -13.84 2.45
CA SER A 210 3.12 -13.78 2.92
C SER A 210 4.06 -13.18 1.87
N TRP A 211 3.91 -13.55 0.60
CA TRP A 211 4.68 -12.98 -0.50
C TRP A 211 4.41 -11.47 -0.70
N THR A 212 3.16 -11.02 -0.59
CA THR A 212 2.84 -9.59 -0.68
C THR A 212 3.46 -8.81 0.49
N ARG A 213 3.40 -9.32 1.73
CA ARG A 213 4.08 -8.68 2.88
C ARG A 213 5.59 -8.59 2.67
N PHE A 214 6.20 -9.65 2.15
CA PHE A 214 7.61 -9.69 1.82
C PHE A 214 7.97 -8.65 0.75
N THR A 215 7.20 -8.60 -0.33
CA THR A 215 7.41 -7.66 -1.45
C THR A 215 7.28 -6.20 -1.00
N VAL A 216 6.23 -5.89 -0.21
CA VAL A 216 6.00 -4.54 0.32
C VAL A 216 7.08 -4.15 1.34
N ALA A 217 7.59 -5.09 2.15
CA ALA A 217 8.68 -4.78 3.08
C ALA A 217 9.91 -4.26 2.31
N TYR A 218 10.30 -4.95 1.23
CA TYR A 218 11.45 -4.55 0.43
C TYR A 218 11.24 -3.26 -0.37
N SER A 219 10.01 -2.96 -0.80
CA SER A 219 9.73 -1.69 -1.49
C SER A 219 9.74 -0.48 -0.55
N VAL A 220 9.42 -0.68 0.74
CA VAL A 220 9.38 0.39 1.74
C VAL A 220 10.78 0.75 2.27
N ILE A 221 11.75 -0.17 2.24
CA ILE A 221 13.11 0.10 2.76
C ILE A 221 13.77 1.34 2.09
N PRO A 222 13.85 1.45 0.75
CA PRO A 222 14.45 2.63 0.10
C PRO A 222 13.70 3.92 0.43
N LEU A 223 12.38 3.87 0.57
CA LEU A 223 11.56 5.02 0.94
C LEU A 223 11.90 5.53 2.34
N LEU A 224 12.00 4.63 3.33
CA LEU A 224 12.41 5.00 4.69
C LEU A 224 13.86 5.51 4.74
N THR A 225 14.77 4.90 3.96
CA THR A 225 16.15 5.39 3.85
C THR A 225 16.20 6.80 3.26
N THR A 226 15.32 7.11 2.30
CA THR A 226 15.22 8.46 1.72
C THR A 226 14.72 9.49 2.74
N ALA A 227 13.70 9.14 3.52
CA ALA A 227 13.20 9.99 4.58
C ALA A 227 14.28 10.29 5.65
N LEU A 228 15.03 9.27 6.06
CA LEU A 228 16.16 9.43 6.97
C LEU A 228 17.25 10.33 6.38
N MET A 229 17.57 10.14 5.10
CA MET A 229 18.56 10.95 4.41
C MET A 229 18.16 12.43 4.34
N ALA A 230 16.87 12.70 4.11
CA ALA A 230 16.34 14.05 4.10
C ALA A 230 16.54 14.74 5.46
N ILE A 231 16.24 14.03 6.56
CA ILE A 231 16.48 14.55 7.92
C ILE A 231 17.97 14.79 8.17
N VAL A 232 18.84 13.85 7.77
CA VAL A 232 20.30 14.00 7.93
C VAL A 232 20.80 15.23 7.17
N LEU A 233 20.33 15.48 5.95
CA LEU A 233 20.71 16.66 5.18
C LEU A 233 20.22 17.97 5.83
N LEU A 234 19.03 17.97 6.43
CA LEU A 234 18.54 19.12 7.19
C LEU A 234 19.47 19.47 8.36
N ILE A 235 19.83 18.46 9.15
CA ILE A 235 20.70 18.63 10.32
C ILE A 235 22.12 19.04 9.89
N ALA A 236 22.62 18.48 8.78
CA ALA A 236 23.92 18.83 8.22
C ALA A 236 23.98 20.28 7.72
N ALA A 237 22.85 20.86 7.31
CA ALA A 237 22.78 22.27 6.94
C ALA A 237 22.77 23.18 8.18
N GLN A 238 22.01 22.81 9.22
CA GLN A 238 21.95 23.57 10.48
C GLN A 238 23.29 23.59 11.22
N SER A 239 24.04 22.48 11.20
CA SER A 239 25.36 22.42 11.85
C SER A 239 26.37 23.40 11.24
N ARG A 240 26.18 23.84 9.98
CA ARG A 240 27.06 24.84 9.36
C ARG A 240 26.80 26.27 9.82
N THR A 241 25.58 26.58 10.23
CA THR A 241 25.20 27.92 10.68
C THR A 241 25.46 28.14 12.17
N GLU A 242 25.52 27.05 12.94
CA GLU A 242 25.76 27.06 14.38
C GLU A 242 27.27 27.12 14.70
N PRO A 243 27.69 27.89 15.73
CA PRO A 243 29.09 27.93 16.18
C PRO A 243 29.53 26.64 16.90
N ASP A 244 28.58 25.82 17.37
CA ASP A 244 28.86 24.53 18.04
C ASP A 244 28.55 23.34 17.12
N GLN A 245 29.53 22.99 16.29
CA GLN A 245 29.47 21.87 15.33
C GLN A 245 29.60 20.48 16.00
N PHE A 246 29.79 20.43 17.32
CA PHE A 246 30.09 19.20 18.05
C PHE A 246 28.96 18.18 18.06
N GLY A 247 27.70 18.63 18.00
CA GLY A 247 26.53 17.76 18.06
C GLY A 247 26.30 16.91 16.80
N TYR A 248 26.80 17.35 15.64
CA TYR A 248 26.56 16.71 14.36
C TYR A 248 26.95 15.21 14.29
N PRO A 249 28.18 14.79 14.66
CA PRO A 249 28.55 13.37 14.62
C PRO A 249 27.73 12.49 15.56
N PHE A 250 27.25 13.00 16.70
CA PHE A 250 26.39 12.22 17.60
C PHE A 250 25.01 11.96 16.99
N ILE A 251 24.45 12.97 16.31
CA ILE A 251 23.20 12.81 15.58
C ILE A 251 23.38 11.82 14.42
N MET A 252 24.53 11.86 13.72
CA MET A 252 24.84 10.89 12.68
C MET A 252 24.96 9.46 13.21
N ILE A 253 25.51 9.27 14.42
CA ILE A 253 25.53 7.96 15.08
C ILE A 253 24.09 7.50 15.39
N ALA A 254 23.25 8.38 15.92
CA ALA A 254 21.84 8.06 16.16
C ALA A 254 21.09 7.70 14.86
N ALA A 255 21.33 8.46 13.78
CA ALA A 255 20.78 8.18 12.45
C ALA A 255 21.29 6.83 11.91
N THR A 256 22.54 6.46 12.18
CA THR A 256 23.11 5.17 11.80
C THR A 256 22.45 4.01 12.57
N ILE A 257 22.22 4.18 13.87
CA ILE A 257 21.49 3.18 14.67
C ILE A 257 20.07 3.00 14.13
N LEU A 258 19.39 4.11 13.82
CA LEU A 258 18.06 4.10 13.21
C LEU A 258 18.07 3.44 11.83
N LEU A 259 19.11 3.66 11.02
CA LEU A 259 19.28 3.05 9.70
C LEU A 259 19.24 1.51 9.79
N PHE A 260 19.90 0.91 10.80
CA PHE A 260 19.86 -0.54 11.01
C PHE A 260 18.49 -1.06 11.45
N GLN A 261 17.60 -0.21 11.96
CA GLN A 261 16.24 -0.58 12.32
C GLN A 261 15.24 -0.46 11.15
N ILE A 262 15.63 0.18 10.03
CA ILE A 262 14.76 0.35 8.86
C ILE A 262 14.16 -0.98 8.36
N PRO A 263 14.91 -2.09 8.23
CA PRO A 263 14.33 -3.36 7.77
C PRO A 263 13.21 -3.86 8.70
N THR A 264 13.37 -3.68 10.00
CA THR A 264 12.35 -4.03 11.01
C THR A 264 11.12 -3.15 10.88
N MET A 265 11.30 -1.83 10.72
CA MET A 265 10.19 -0.88 10.52
C MET A 265 9.43 -1.18 9.22
N ALA A 266 10.14 -1.46 8.13
CA ALA A 266 9.55 -1.82 6.85
C ALA A 266 8.72 -3.11 6.94
N SER A 267 9.22 -4.11 7.67
CA SER A 267 8.51 -5.39 7.91
C SER A 267 7.24 -5.20 8.76
N ALA A 268 7.27 -4.28 9.73
CA ALA A 268 6.09 -3.94 10.53
C ALA A 268 5.03 -3.23 9.69
N LEU A 269 5.43 -2.24 8.88
CA LEU A 269 4.52 -1.51 7.98
C LEU A 269 3.92 -2.43 6.91
N SER A 270 4.70 -3.34 6.33
CA SER A 270 4.21 -4.28 5.34
C SER A 270 3.16 -5.23 5.92
N SER A 271 3.39 -5.72 7.14
CA SER A 271 2.44 -6.59 7.85
C SER A 271 1.11 -5.88 8.12
N ALA A 272 1.15 -4.61 8.52
CA ALA A 272 -0.04 -3.79 8.73
C ALA A 272 -0.79 -3.49 7.42
N SER A 273 -0.07 -3.19 6.34
CA SER A 273 -0.67 -2.83 5.05
C SER A 273 -1.46 -3.99 4.41
N VAL A 274 -0.92 -5.21 4.46
CA VAL A 274 -1.58 -6.39 3.89
C VAL A 274 -2.82 -6.78 4.71
N ALA A 275 -2.81 -6.57 6.02
CA ALA A 275 -4.00 -6.76 6.85
C ALA A 275 -5.12 -5.76 6.47
N ALA A 276 -4.78 -4.50 6.26
CA ALA A 276 -5.73 -3.46 5.85
C ALA A 276 -6.32 -3.72 4.45
N VAL A 277 -5.47 -4.07 3.47
CA VAL A 277 -5.92 -4.42 2.10
C VAL A 277 -6.76 -5.70 2.11
N GLY A 278 -6.39 -6.70 2.91
CA GLY A 278 -7.17 -7.93 3.06
C GLY A 278 -8.59 -7.67 3.59
N ALA A 279 -8.73 -6.79 4.59
CA ALA A 279 -10.03 -6.37 5.11
C ALA A 279 -10.84 -5.55 4.09
N GLY A 280 -10.19 -4.64 3.36
CA GLY A 280 -10.82 -3.84 2.30
C GLY A 280 -11.30 -4.67 1.10
N ALA A 281 -10.48 -5.64 0.66
CA ALA A 281 -10.85 -6.52 -0.44
C ALA A 281 -11.97 -7.50 -0.05
N ALA A 282 -11.97 -8.02 1.18
CA ALA A 282 -13.04 -8.87 1.70
C ALA A 282 -14.38 -8.11 1.79
N THR A 283 -14.36 -6.87 2.26
CA THR A 283 -15.55 -6.01 2.34
C THR A 283 -16.05 -5.58 0.95
N ALA A 284 -15.14 -5.24 0.01
CA ALA A 284 -15.48 -4.94 -1.37
C ALA A 284 -16.12 -6.15 -2.08
N ALA A 285 -15.51 -7.33 -1.98
CA ALA A 285 -16.05 -8.57 -2.54
C ALA A 285 -17.43 -8.92 -1.94
N ALA A 286 -17.60 -8.76 -0.62
CA ALA A 286 -18.89 -8.95 0.04
C ALA A 286 -19.95 -7.95 -0.45
N SER A 287 -19.57 -6.68 -0.66
CA SER A 287 -20.48 -5.64 -1.16
C SER A 287 -20.91 -5.88 -2.62
N MET A 288 -19.99 -6.37 -3.46
CA MET A 288 -20.29 -6.74 -4.85
C MET A 288 -21.17 -7.98 -4.93
N ALA A 289 -20.90 -9.00 -4.12
CA ALA A 289 -21.75 -10.19 -4.01
C ALA A 289 -23.16 -9.82 -3.54
N LYS A 290 -23.27 -8.97 -2.52
CA LYS A 290 -24.56 -8.49 -2.01
C LYS A 290 -25.33 -7.66 -3.04
N SER A 291 -24.64 -6.82 -3.82
CA SER A 291 -25.23 -6.00 -4.87
C SER A 291 -25.71 -6.83 -6.06
N ALA A 292 -24.98 -7.87 -6.44
CA ALA A 292 -25.40 -8.81 -7.47
C ALA A 292 -26.66 -9.58 -7.02
N THR A 293 -26.65 -10.14 -5.81
CA THR A 293 -27.80 -10.83 -5.21
C THR A 293 -29.03 -9.92 -5.13
N MET A 294 -28.87 -8.67 -4.67
CA MET A 294 -29.95 -7.68 -4.64
C MET A 294 -30.54 -7.39 -6.03
N ARG A 295 -29.72 -7.28 -7.08
CA ARG A 295 -30.21 -7.07 -8.45
C ARG A 295 -30.99 -8.27 -8.99
N PHE A 296 -30.57 -9.49 -8.64
CA PHE A 296 -31.31 -10.71 -8.98
C PHE A 296 -32.66 -10.79 -8.24
N PHE A 297 -32.70 -10.48 -6.95
CA PHE A 297 -33.95 -10.46 -6.18
C PHE A 297 -34.92 -9.38 -6.65
N VAL A 298 -34.43 -8.17 -6.97
CA VAL A 298 -35.26 -7.07 -7.48
C VAL A 298 -35.83 -7.39 -8.86
N ASN A 299 -35.04 -8.00 -9.75
CA ASN A 299 -35.53 -8.42 -11.07
C ASN A 299 -36.48 -9.62 -10.97
N ALA A 300 -36.25 -10.55 -10.05
CA ALA A 300 -37.15 -11.67 -9.79
C ALA A 300 -38.49 -11.21 -9.19
N GLN A 301 -38.48 -10.24 -8.27
CA GLN A 301 -39.70 -9.63 -7.74
C GLN A 301 -40.47 -8.88 -8.82
N ARG A 302 -39.80 -8.12 -9.69
CA ARG A 302 -40.45 -7.44 -10.82
C ARG A 302 -41.09 -8.42 -11.81
N LEU A 303 -40.45 -9.57 -12.05
CA LEU A 303 -41.00 -10.61 -12.93
C LEU A 303 -42.23 -11.31 -12.30
N LEU A 304 -42.19 -11.59 -11.01
CA LEU A 304 -43.34 -12.13 -10.27
C LEU A 304 -44.50 -11.14 -10.19
N ASP A 305 -44.22 -9.85 -9.99
CA ASP A 305 -45.23 -8.79 -10.02
C ASP A 305 -45.85 -8.64 -11.42
N THR A 306 -45.07 -8.79 -12.50
CA THR A 306 -45.62 -8.80 -13.86
C THR A 306 -46.44 -10.06 -14.17
N ALA A 307 -46.06 -11.23 -13.64
CA ALA A 307 -46.78 -12.48 -13.85
C ALA A 307 -48.09 -12.57 -13.03
N THR A 308 -48.14 -11.89 -11.88
CA THR A 308 -49.38 -11.76 -11.08
C THR A 308 -50.33 -10.73 -11.69
N MET A 309 -49.82 -9.73 -12.41
CA MET A 309 -50.65 -8.78 -13.19
C MET A 309 -51.30 -9.43 -14.42
N THR A 310 -50.62 -10.34 -15.12
CA THR A 310 -51.18 -11.05 -16.29
C THR A 310 -52.23 -12.08 -15.91
N THR A 311 -52.08 -12.77 -14.77
CA THR A 311 -53.10 -13.70 -14.25
C THR A 311 -54.29 -12.99 -13.61
N ALA A 312 -54.14 -11.72 -13.18
CA ALA A 312 -55.24 -10.88 -12.73
C ALA A 312 -56.03 -10.24 -13.88
N ALA A 313 -55.43 -10.09 -15.07
CA ALA A 313 -56.08 -9.54 -16.25
C ALA A 313 -57.10 -10.51 -16.90
N ASP A 314 -56.93 -11.82 -16.69
CA ASP A 314 -57.77 -12.88 -17.30
C ASP A 314 -58.99 -13.29 -16.47
N ARG A 315 -59.22 -12.67 -15.30
CA ARG A 315 -60.44 -12.86 -14.50
C ARG A 315 -61.19 -11.54 -14.40
N GLY A 316 -62.12 -11.36 -15.35
CA GLY A 316 -63.04 -10.23 -15.38
C GLY A 316 -63.72 -9.98 -14.03
N SER A 317 -63.49 -8.79 -13.47
CA SER A 317 -64.44 -8.04 -12.66
C SER A 317 -63.79 -6.70 -12.31
N THR A 318 -64.19 -5.65 -13.01
CA THR A 318 -63.82 -4.25 -12.76
C THR A 318 -64.24 -3.73 -11.37
N ALA A 319 -64.86 -4.57 -10.53
CA ALA A 319 -65.22 -4.24 -9.15
C ALA A 319 -64.13 -4.59 -8.10
N LYS A 320 -63.09 -5.38 -8.41
CA LYS A 320 -62.05 -5.78 -7.43
C LYS A 320 -60.71 -5.04 -7.57
N ALA A 321 -60.49 -4.30 -8.66
CA ALA A 321 -59.29 -3.45 -8.82
C ALA A 321 -59.26 -2.26 -7.85
N ALA A 322 -60.40 -1.86 -7.28
CA ALA A 322 -60.47 -0.84 -6.24
C ALA A 322 -60.08 -1.37 -4.85
N SER A 323 -60.15 -2.69 -4.61
CA SER A 323 -59.89 -3.30 -3.30
C SER A 323 -58.45 -3.13 -2.79
N PRO A 324 -57.39 -3.32 -3.60
CA PRO A 324 -56.02 -3.05 -3.14
C PRO A 324 -55.75 -1.56 -2.91
N ALA A 325 -56.34 -0.66 -3.71
CA ALA A 325 -56.22 0.79 -3.52
C ALA A 325 -56.96 1.27 -2.25
N ILE A 326 -58.15 0.72 -1.97
CA ILE A 326 -58.93 1.01 -0.76
C ILE A 326 -58.23 0.43 0.49
N ASN A 327 -57.65 -0.77 0.39
CA ASN A 327 -56.88 -1.36 1.49
C ASN A 327 -55.57 -0.61 1.75
N ALA A 328 -54.90 -0.11 0.71
CA ALA A 328 -53.74 0.79 0.84
C ALA A 328 -54.13 2.14 1.45
N MET A 329 -55.28 2.72 1.06
CA MET A 329 -55.81 3.93 1.69
C MET A 329 -56.20 3.71 3.16
N ARG A 330 -56.79 2.55 3.52
CA ARG A 330 -57.08 2.18 4.91
C ARG A 330 -55.80 1.99 5.73
N GLN A 331 -54.78 1.35 5.18
CA GLN A 331 -53.47 1.24 5.84
C GLN A 331 -52.82 2.63 6.03
N GLY A 332 -52.93 3.52 5.03
CA GLY A 332 -52.48 4.90 5.14
C GLY A 332 -53.28 5.74 6.16
N ALA A 333 -54.58 5.47 6.33
CA ALA A 333 -55.41 6.09 7.36
C ALA A 333 -55.02 5.64 8.77
N CYS A 334 -54.84 4.33 9.00
CA CYS A 334 -54.36 3.80 10.28
C CYS A 334 -52.98 4.36 10.67
N MET A 335 -52.06 4.48 9.71
CA MET A 335 -50.74 5.07 9.96
C MET A 335 -50.82 6.57 10.31
N ARG A 336 -51.76 7.31 9.72
CA ARG A 336 -52.00 8.72 10.08
C ARG A 336 -52.61 8.85 11.47
N GLN A 337 -53.50 7.94 11.84
CA GLN A 337 -54.15 7.92 13.15
C GLN A 337 -53.13 7.59 14.25
N ARG A 338 -52.27 6.59 14.04
CA ARG A 338 -51.14 6.29 14.95
C ARG A 338 -50.20 7.48 15.15
N ARG A 339 -49.84 8.22 14.08
CA ARG A 339 -49.03 9.44 14.22
C ARG A 339 -49.74 10.56 14.96
N TRP A 340 -51.08 10.60 14.91
CA TRP A 340 -51.86 11.58 15.65
C TRP A 340 -51.91 11.21 17.13
N ASP A 341 -52.15 9.93 17.43
CA ASP A 341 -52.14 9.38 18.79
C ASP A 341 -50.77 9.53 19.45
N GLU A 342 -49.66 9.30 18.71
CA GLU A 342 -48.30 9.54 19.21
C GLU A 342 -48.04 11.02 19.54
N ARG A 343 -48.63 11.96 18.79
CA ARG A 343 -48.51 13.40 19.08
C ARG A 343 -49.35 13.81 20.28
N VAL A 344 -50.54 13.24 20.45
CA VAL A 344 -51.38 13.47 21.63
C VAL A 344 -50.74 12.87 22.88
N ALA A 345 -50.20 11.64 22.78
CA ALA A 345 -49.49 10.97 23.85
C ALA A 345 -48.25 11.76 24.33
N ARG A 346 -47.49 12.35 23.39
CA ARG A 346 -46.39 13.26 23.74
C ARG A 346 -46.87 14.51 24.47
N ARG A 347 -47.98 15.12 24.05
CA ARG A 347 -48.55 16.30 24.71
C ARG A 347 -49.10 16.00 26.10
N THR A 348 -49.64 14.81 26.33
CA THR A 348 -50.06 14.37 27.67
C THR A 348 -48.88 13.98 28.56
N ALA A 349 -47.76 13.53 27.98
CA ALA A 349 -46.51 13.28 28.72
C ALA A 349 -45.74 14.57 29.06
N GLU A 350 -45.97 15.66 28.32
CA GLU A 350 -45.37 16.98 28.56
C GLU A 350 -46.22 17.90 29.45
N GLN A 351 -47.36 17.43 30.00
CA GLN A 351 -48.08 18.16 31.06
C GLN A 351 -47.33 17.99 32.40
N PRO A 352 -46.67 19.02 32.95
CA PRO A 352 -46.00 18.92 34.23
C PRO A 352 -47.07 18.89 35.32
N SER A 353 -47.13 17.81 36.09
CA SER A 353 -47.86 17.76 37.35
C SER A 353 -47.24 18.79 38.31
N LEU A 354 -47.86 19.95 38.38
CA LEU A 354 -47.71 20.93 39.45
C LEU A 354 -48.22 20.32 40.75
N THR A 355 -47.40 19.60 41.50
CA THR A 355 -47.67 19.31 42.93
C THR A 355 -46.39 19.08 43.74
N HIS A 356 -46.23 19.91 44.78
CA HIS A 356 -45.30 19.85 45.93
C HIS A 356 -43.80 20.00 45.62
N ARG A 357 -43.02 21.02 46.04
CA ARG A 357 -43.03 22.00 47.15
C ARG A 357 -43.31 21.42 48.53
N SER A 358 -42.26 20.94 49.21
CA SER A 358 -41.95 21.25 50.63
C SER A 358 -40.88 20.29 51.18
N GLU A 359 -39.86 20.87 51.83
CA GLU A 359 -39.15 20.35 53.03
C GLU A 359 -38.20 19.14 52.81
N ILE A 360 -36.95 19.09 53.30
CA ILE A 360 -36.10 19.87 54.22
C ILE A 360 -34.65 19.69 53.76
#